data_AF-A0A1H2SJR8-F1
#
_entry.id   AF-A0A1H2SJR8-F1
#
_cell.length_a   1.000
_cell.length_b   1.000
_cell.length_c   1.000
_cell.angle_alpha   90.00
_cell.angle_beta   90.00
_cell.angle_gamma   90.00
#
_symmetry.space_group_name_H-M   'P 1'
#
loop_
_entity.id
_entity.type
_entity.pdbx_description
1 polymer ?
#
loop_
_entity_poly.entity_id
_entity_poly.type
_entity_poly.pdbx_seq_one_letter_code
_entity_poly.pdbx_strand_id
1 'polypeptide(L)'
;MGTGPVILGFDGTPVSERMVAEVGELLGERDALVVTVWETGRVFDLGAGPAATLTGPVAPIDLRTAEQLDKAAHDSAQRTASRGAELALKSGLRAEGLAVADAVTVAETLVRLATEHKASVIGVGAHRHGRLSELLLGSTSKDVLRLAPCPVLVIRDES
;
A
#
# COMPACT_ATOMS: atom_id res chain seq x y z
N MET A 1 6.49 -22.61 7.19
CA MET A 1 5.83 -21.35 6.78
C MET A 1 4.40 -21.66 6.38
N GLY A 2 3.45 -20.76 6.62
CA GLY A 2 2.05 -20.97 6.21
C GLY A 2 1.92 -21.21 4.70
N THR A 3 0.81 -21.81 4.27
CA THR A 3 0.54 -22.07 2.83
C THR A 3 -0.22 -20.93 2.16
N GLY A 4 -0.66 -19.91 2.90
CA GLY A 4 -1.38 -18.77 2.34
C GLY A 4 -0.50 -17.86 1.47
N PRO A 5 -1.13 -16.90 0.78
CA PRO A 5 -0.44 -16.04 -0.17
C PRO A 5 0.57 -15.13 0.54
N VAL A 6 1.44 -14.52 -0.26
CA VAL A 6 2.32 -13.42 0.16
C VAL A 6 1.57 -12.10 -0.06
N ILE A 7 1.53 -11.22 0.93
CA ILE A 7 0.94 -9.88 0.80
C ILE A 7 2.06 -8.86 0.64
N LEU A 8 2.08 -8.09 -0.46
CA LEU A 8 3.14 -7.14 -0.77
C LEU A 8 2.59 -5.72 -0.82
N GLY A 9 3.06 -4.83 0.07
CA GLY A 9 2.70 -3.41 0.02
C GLY A 9 3.44 -2.68 -1.10
N PHE A 10 2.72 -2.06 -2.03
CA PHE A 10 3.30 -1.47 -3.24
C PHE A 10 2.74 -0.07 -3.52
N ASP A 11 3.63 0.93 -3.55
CA ASP A 11 3.30 2.33 -3.82
C ASP A 11 3.95 2.87 -5.11
N GLY A 12 4.69 2.03 -5.83
CA GLY A 12 5.40 2.38 -7.07
C GLY A 12 6.72 3.11 -6.86
N THR A 13 7.19 3.24 -5.61
CA THR A 13 8.54 3.76 -5.32
C THR A 13 9.63 2.73 -5.68
N PRO A 14 10.87 3.16 -5.98
CA PRO A 14 11.96 2.22 -6.32
C PRO A 14 12.20 1.12 -5.29
N VAL A 15 12.06 1.45 -4.00
CA VAL A 15 12.19 0.47 -2.91
C VAL A 15 11.02 -0.51 -2.85
N SER A 16 9.79 -0.10 -3.18
CA SER A 16 8.67 -1.03 -3.31
C SER A 16 8.83 -1.95 -4.53
N GLU A 17 9.40 -1.47 -5.63
CA GLU A 17 9.75 -2.28 -6.80
C GLU A 17 10.82 -3.32 -6.46
N ARG A 18 11.91 -2.87 -5.82
CA ARG A 18 12.96 -3.76 -5.32
C ARG A 18 12.39 -4.81 -4.36
N MET A 19 11.52 -4.38 -3.44
CA MET A 19 10.88 -5.28 -2.49
C MET A 19 10.11 -6.40 -3.18
N VAL A 20 9.29 -6.06 -4.17
CA VAL A 20 8.55 -7.07 -4.95
C VAL A 20 9.50 -8.02 -5.66
N ALA A 21 10.56 -7.49 -6.29
CA ALA A 21 11.51 -8.30 -7.03
C ALA A 21 12.27 -9.29 -6.13
N GLU A 22 12.87 -8.79 -5.04
CA GLU A 22 13.63 -9.61 -4.10
C GLU A 22 12.76 -10.64 -3.39
N VAL A 23 11.52 -10.30 -3.02
CA VAL A 23 10.61 -11.28 -2.43
C VAL A 23 10.26 -12.39 -3.43
N GLY A 24 10.08 -12.06 -4.71
CA GLY A 24 9.86 -13.07 -5.74
C GLY A 24 11.05 -14.01 -5.93
N GLU A 25 12.26 -13.45 -6.00
CA GLU A 25 13.49 -14.24 -6.12
C GLU A 25 13.72 -15.15 -4.90
N LEU A 26 13.41 -14.65 -3.69
CA LEU A 26 13.61 -15.39 -2.43
C LEU A 26 12.59 -16.50 -2.21
N LEU A 27 11.32 -16.27 -2.56
CA LEU A 27 10.23 -17.19 -2.24
C LEU A 27 9.85 -18.12 -3.40
N GLY A 28 10.27 -17.80 -4.62
CA GLY A 28 9.93 -18.55 -5.83
C GLY A 28 8.42 -18.59 -6.08
N GLU A 29 7.93 -19.67 -6.67
CA GLU A 29 6.54 -19.77 -7.13
C GLU A 29 5.54 -19.86 -5.98
N ARG A 30 4.97 -18.70 -5.62
CA ARG A 30 3.97 -18.53 -4.56
C ARG A 30 2.86 -17.59 -5.02
N ASP A 31 1.64 -17.85 -4.56
CA ASP A 31 0.53 -16.92 -4.76
C ASP A 31 0.80 -15.62 -3.99
N ALA A 32 0.57 -14.47 -4.62
CA ALA A 32 0.83 -13.17 -4.05
C ALA A 32 -0.28 -12.16 -4.38
N LEU A 33 -0.58 -11.29 -3.41
CA LEU A 33 -1.40 -10.10 -3.62
C LEU A 33 -0.49 -8.87 -3.50
N VAL A 34 -0.40 -8.10 -4.58
CA VAL A 34 0.32 -6.83 -4.61
C VAL A 34 -0.67 -5.72 -4.34
N VAL A 35 -0.56 -5.11 -3.16
CA VAL A 35 -1.57 -4.24 -2.58
C VAL A 35 -1.12 -2.78 -2.66
N THR A 36 -1.92 -1.96 -3.34
CA THR A 36 -1.79 -0.50 -3.30
C THR A 36 -2.95 0.07 -2.52
N VAL A 37 -2.65 0.76 -1.42
CA VAL A 37 -3.65 1.41 -0.58
C VAL A 37 -3.80 2.86 -1.04
N TRP A 38 -5.05 3.31 -1.18
CA TRP A 38 -5.37 4.69 -1.53
C TRP A 38 -6.38 5.27 -0.55
N GLU A 39 -6.24 6.56 -0.27
CA GLU A 39 -7.12 7.27 0.64
C GLU A 39 -8.43 7.63 -0.08
N THR A 40 -9.55 7.14 0.45
CA THR A 40 -10.88 7.59 0.02
C THR A 40 -11.23 8.89 0.75
N GLY A 41 -11.86 9.84 0.06
CA GLY A 41 -12.55 10.93 0.75
C GLY A 41 -11.71 12.06 1.33
N ARG A 42 -10.45 12.30 0.90
CA ARG A 42 -9.70 13.52 1.29
C ARG A 42 -10.44 14.83 0.98
N VAL A 43 -11.42 14.82 0.07
CA VAL A 43 -12.29 15.97 -0.19
C VAL A 43 -13.21 16.27 0.98
N PHE A 44 -13.68 15.25 1.73
CA PHE A 44 -14.45 15.48 2.95
C PHE A 44 -13.58 16.17 4.02
N ASP A 45 -12.32 15.79 4.18
CA ASP A 45 -11.42 16.44 5.14
C ASP A 45 -10.99 17.86 4.71
N LEU A 46 -10.74 18.07 3.42
CA LEU A 46 -10.39 19.39 2.88
C LEU A 46 -11.60 20.35 2.84
N GLY A 47 -12.83 19.84 2.80
CA GLY A 47 -14.07 20.62 2.81
C GLY A 47 -14.76 20.75 4.17
N ALA A 48 -14.47 19.87 5.13
CA ALA A 48 -15.16 19.79 6.43
C ALA A 48 -14.21 19.80 7.64
N GLY A 49 -12.92 20.11 7.46
CA GLY A 49 -12.02 20.37 8.58
C GLY A 49 -12.47 21.60 9.40
N PRO A 50 -12.23 21.64 10.73
CA PRO A 50 -12.71 22.71 11.61
C PRO A 50 -12.18 24.12 11.26
N ALA A 51 -11.20 24.22 10.36
CA ALA A 51 -10.70 25.50 9.84
C ALA A 51 -11.53 26.06 8.67
N ALA A 52 -12.21 25.21 7.89
CA ALA A 52 -12.99 25.63 6.73
C ALA A 52 -14.29 26.37 7.11
N THR A 53 -14.76 26.20 8.35
CA THR A 53 -15.99 26.83 8.86
C THR A 53 -15.84 28.28 9.31
N LEU A 54 -14.63 28.87 9.26
CA LEU A 54 -14.37 30.18 9.89
C LEU A 54 -14.36 31.39 8.95
N THR A 55 -14.36 31.25 7.61
CA THR A 55 -14.16 32.43 6.73
C THR A 55 -14.87 32.44 5.37
N GLY A 56 -15.79 31.52 5.05
CA GLY A 56 -16.52 31.62 3.76
C GLY A 56 -17.72 30.69 3.61
N PRO A 57 -18.60 30.93 2.60
CA PRO A 57 -19.67 30.02 2.28
C PRO A 57 -19.10 28.67 1.86
N VAL A 58 -19.54 27.60 2.52
CA VAL A 58 -19.25 26.22 2.12
C VAL A 58 -19.81 26.02 0.71
N ALA A 59 -18.93 25.91 -0.29
CA ALA A 59 -19.38 25.55 -1.62
C ALA A 59 -20.04 24.17 -1.54
N PRO A 60 -21.26 23.97 -2.07
CA PRO A 60 -21.87 22.64 -2.09
C PRO A 60 -20.92 21.72 -2.88
N ILE A 61 -20.39 20.71 -2.20
CA ILE A 61 -19.57 19.69 -2.84
C ILE A 61 -20.49 18.96 -3.83
N ASP A 62 -20.20 19.09 -5.12
CA ASP A 62 -20.89 18.32 -6.14
C ASP A 62 -20.51 16.84 -5.97
N LEU A 63 -21.48 16.05 -5.51
CA LEU A 63 -21.36 14.59 -5.33
C LEU A 63 -20.78 13.92 -6.58
N ARG A 64 -21.10 14.41 -7.80
CA ARG A 64 -20.56 13.87 -9.05
C ARG A 64 -19.07 14.13 -9.20
N THR A 65 -18.58 15.27 -8.71
CA THR A 65 -17.15 15.60 -8.74
C THR A 65 -16.39 14.77 -7.69
N ALA A 66 -16.98 14.55 -6.52
CA ALA A 66 -16.42 13.65 -5.50
C ALA A 66 -16.33 12.19 -6.02
N GLU A 67 -17.40 11.68 -6.64
CA GLU A 67 -17.43 10.34 -7.25
C GLU A 67 -16.40 10.19 -8.39
N GLN A 68 -16.22 11.22 -9.23
CA GLN A 68 -15.23 11.22 -10.31
C GLN A 68 -13.79 11.21 -9.78
N LEU A 69 -13.51 11.94 -8.70
CA LEU A 69 -12.20 11.96 -8.05
C LEU A 69 -11.88 10.61 -7.39
N ASP A 70 -12.84 10.01 -6.70
CA ASP A 70 -12.66 8.68 -6.11
C ASP A 70 -12.42 7.62 -7.19
N LYS A 71 -13.12 7.71 -8.33
CA LYS A 71 -12.86 6.83 -9.48
C LYS A 71 -11.46 7.03 -10.04
N ALA A 72 -11.00 8.26 -10.23
CA ALA A 72 -9.67 8.53 -10.76
C ALA A 72 -8.55 8.05 -9.80
N ALA A 73 -8.75 8.23 -8.49
CA ALA A 73 -7.84 7.73 -7.46
C ALA A 73 -7.81 6.20 -7.44
N HIS A 74 -8.98 5.55 -7.48
CA HIS A 74 -9.11 4.10 -7.60
C HIS A 74 -8.41 3.58 -8.86
N ASP A 75 -8.69 4.16 -10.03
CA ASP A 75 -8.08 3.75 -11.30
C ASP A 75 -6.55 3.92 -11.26
N SER A 76 -6.05 4.96 -10.59
CA SER A 76 -4.61 5.16 -10.41
C SER A 76 -4.00 4.12 -9.48
N ALA A 77 -4.64 3.84 -8.35
CA ALA A 77 -4.19 2.81 -7.41
C ALA A 77 -4.20 1.43 -8.06
N GLN A 78 -5.22 1.13 -8.87
CA GLN A 78 -5.32 -0.14 -9.59
C GLN A 78 -4.21 -0.27 -10.63
N ARG A 79 -3.88 0.81 -11.38
CA ARG A 79 -2.72 0.79 -12.28
C ARG A 79 -1.41 0.53 -11.54
N THR A 80 -1.22 1.16 -10.38
CA THR A 80 -0.03 0.94 -9.55
C THR A 80 0.02 -0.51 -9.07
N ALA A 81 -1.07 -1.06 -8.55
CA ALA A 81 -1.14 -2.45 -8.10
C ALA A 81 -0.88 -3.44 -9.23
N SER A 82 -1.46 -3.21 -10.41
CA SER A 82 -1.23 -4.04 -11.61
C SER A 82 0.22 -4.01 -12.06
N ARG A 83 0.89 -2.85 -12.07
CA ARG A 83 2.33 -2.75 -12.35
C ARG A 83 3.15 -3.57 -11.37
N GLY A 84 2.82 -3.50 -10.08
CA GLY A 84 3.49 -4.29 -9.05
C GLY A 84 3.28 -5.79 -9.24
N ALA A 85 2.07 -6.23 -9.62
CA ALA A 85 1.78 -7.62 -9.93
C ALA A 85 2.55 -8.12 -11.16
N GLU A 86 2.68 -7.31 -12.22
CA GLU A 86 3.51 -7.64 -13.38
C GLU A 86 4.99 -7.82 -13.00
N LEU A 87 5.50 -7.00 -12.09
CA LEU A 87 6.87 -7.14 -11.58
C LEU A 87 7.02 -8.43 -10.77
N ALA A 88 6.07 -8.71 -9.87
CA ALA A 88 6.04 -9.93 -9.07
C ALA A 88 6.01 -11.20 -9.96
N LEU A 89 5.20 -11.19 -11.02
CA LEU A 89 5.14 -12.26 -12.02
C LEU A 89 6.50 -12.50 -12.70
N LYS A 90 7.18 -11.42 -13.11
CA LYS A 90 8.52 -11.50 -13.72
C LYS A 90 9.58 -12.01 -12.74
N SER A 91 9.38 -11.79 -11.45
CA SER A 91 10.28 -12.21 -10.38
C SER A 91 9.94 -13.58 -9.78
N GLY A 92 8.95 -14.30 -10.34
CA GLY A 92 8.69 -15.71 -10.00
C GLY A 92 7.45 -15.96 -9.12
N LEU A 93 6.68 -14.94 -8.75
CA LEU A 93 5.42 -15.12 -8.01
C LEU A 93 4.23 -15.33 -8.95
N ARG A 94 3.13 -15.92 -8.45
CA ARG A 94 1.81 -15.89 -9.11
C ARG A 94 1.00 -14.76 -8.48
N ALA A 95 1.03 -13.58 -9.10
CA ALA A 95 0.59 -12.36 -8.44
C ALA A 95 -0.63 -11.70 -9.10
N GLU A 96 -1.51 -11.14 -8.25
CA GLU A 96 -2.61 -10.27 -8.65
C GLU A 96 -2.47 -8.89 -8.01
N GLY A 97 -2.88 -7.83 -8.72
CA GLY A 97 -2.85 -6.46 -8.23
C GLY A 97 -4.18 -6.06 -7.57
N LEU A 98 -4.12 -5.59 -6.33
CA LEU A 98 -5.29 -5.20 -5.54
C LEU A 98 -5.20 -3.73 -5.06
N ALA A 99 -6.05 -2.87 -5.60
CA ALA A 99 -6.25 -1.53 -5.05
C ALA A 99 -7.25 -1.56 -3.90
N VAL A 100 -6.85 -1.05 -2.73
CA VAL A 100 -7.70 -1.04 -1.53
C VAL A 100 -7.92 0.38 -1.06
N ALA A 101 -9.19 0.75 -0.96
CA ALA A 101 -9.62 1.95 -0.27
C ALA A 101 -9.45 1.75 1.23
N ASP A 102 -8.70 2.62 1.90
CA ASP A 102 -8.65 2.64 3.36
C ASP A 102 -8.59 4.07 3.88
N ALA A 103 -9.22 4.30 5.04
CA ALA A 103 -9.30 5.60 5.70
C ALA A 103 -8.39 5.68 6.94
N VAL A 104 -7.73 4.57 7.34
CA VAL A 104 -6.91 4.55 8.55
C VAL A 104 -5.41 4.62 8.24
N THR A 105 -4.77 3.49 7.91
CA THR A 105 -3.36 3.46 7.52
C THR A 105 -3.05 2.29 6.57
N VAL A 106 -2.03 2.45 5.73
CA VAL A 106 -1.52 1.38 4.86
C VAL A 106 -1.16 0.13 5.65
N ALA A 107 -0.56 0.29 6.83
CA ALA A 107 -0.12 -0.83 7.65
C ALA A 107 -1.30 -1.67 8.15
N GLU A 108 -2.37 -1.04 8.64
CA GLU A 108 -3.57 -1.73 9.09
C GLU A 108 -4.26 -2.47 7.94
N THR A 109 -4.32 -1.88 6.76
CA THR A 109 -4.86 -2.55 5.56
C THR A 109 -4.09 -3.83 5.25
N LEU A 110 -2.75 -3.78 5.25
CA LEU A 110 -1.90 -4.94 4.96
C LEU A 110 -2.06 -6.04 6.02
N VAL A 111 -2.13 -5.66 7.30
CA VAL A 111 -2.35 -6.58 8.43
C VAL A 111 -3.73 -7.24 8.37
N ARG A 112 -4.76 -6.47 8.03
CA ARG A 112 -6.12 -6.96 7.85
C ARG A 112 -6.19 -7.98 6.71
N LEU A 113 -5.65 -7.65 5.53
CA LEU A 113 -5.59 -8.56 4.39
C LEU A 113 -4.78 -9.82 4.72
N ALA A 114 -3.65 -9.68 5.43
CA ALA A 114 -2.87 -10.83 5.87
C ALA A 114 -3.66 -11.77 6.78
N THR A 115 -4.50 -11.21 7.65
CA THR A 115 -5.38 -11.98 8.53
C THR A 115 -6.49 -12.68 7.74
N GLU A 116 -7.20 -11.93 6.88
CA GLU A 116 -8.32 -12.42 6.06
C GLU A 116 -7.88 -13.55 5.12
N HIS A 117 -6.74 -13.38 4.45
CA HIS A 117 -6.20 -14.34 3.49
C HIS A 117 -5.30 -15.42 4.13
N LYS A 118 -5.10 -15.40 5.45
CA LYS A 118 -4.17 -16.29 6.18
C LYS A 118 -2.77 -16.28 5.56
N ALA A 119 -2.27 -15.08 5.26
CA ALA A 119 -1.02 -14.88 4.56
C ALA A 119 0.15 -15.58 5.23
N SER A 120 1.07 -16.07 4.40
CA SER A 120 2.29 -16.71 4.89
C SER A 120 3.41 -15.71 5.20
N VAL A 121 3.41 -14.56 4.52
CA VAL A 121 4.41 -13.49 4.62
C VAL A 121 3.77 -12.14 4.24
N ILE A 122 4.18 -11.05 4.90
CA ILE A 122 3.96 -9.67 4.43
C ILE A 122 5.29 -9.08 3.96
N GLY A 123 5.35 -8.51 2.76
CA GLY A 123 6.50 -7.76 2.24
C GLY A 123 6.25 -6.25 2.25
N VAL A 124 7.20 -5.48 2.79
CA VAL A 124 7.15 -4.01 2.83
C VAL A 124 8.53 -3.40 2.55
N GLY A 125 8.54 -2.26 1.89
CA GLY A 125 9.74 -1.44 1.75
C GLY A 125 10.06 -0.64 3.02
N ALA A 126 11.34 -0.35 3.25
CA ALA A 126 11.81 0.58 4.28
C ALA A 126 12.42 1.82 3.63
N HIS A 127 11.69 2.94 3.67
CA HIS A 127 12.18 4.25 3.23
C HIS A 127 11.50 5.41 3.99
N ARG A 128 12.13 6.60 3.94
CA ARG A 128 11.52 7.90 4.28
C ARG A 128 11.30 8.72 3.00
N HIS A 129 10.33 9.64 3.04
CA HIS A 129 10.34 10.81 2.17
C HIS A 129 11.48 11.76 2.61
N GLY A 130 12.69 11.64 2.05
CA GLY A 130 13.80 12.60 2.25
C GLY A 130 15.21 12.02 2.24
N ARG A 131 16.21 12.86 1.90
CA ARG A 131 17.66 12.55 1.77
C ARG A 131 18.41 12.45 3.12
N LEU A 132 17.90 11.72 4.11
CA LEU A 132 18.65 11.45 5.33
C LEU A 132 19.18 10.01 5.31
N SER A 133 20.51 9.90 5.24
CA SER A 133 21.31 8.70 4.97
C SER A 133 21.43 7.71 6.14
N GLU A 134 20.46 7.67 7.04
CA GLU A 134 20.49 6.76 8.20
C GLU A 134 19.25 5.85 8.27
N LEU A 135 19.54 4.58 8.61
CA LEU A 135 18.73 3.37 8.67
C LEU A 135 17.42 3.48 9.48
N LEU A 136 16.46 4.29 9.03
CA LEU A 136 15.17 4.43 9.70
C LEU A 136 14.06 3.72 8.94
N LEU A 137 13.48 2.70 9.58
CA LEU A 137 12.21 2.10 9.14
C LEU A 137 11.14 3.19 9.00
N GLY A 138 10.41 3.17 7.89
CA GLY A 138 9.24 4.02 7.65
C GLY A 138 8.12 3.70 8.64
N SER A 139 7.12 4.59 8.76
CA SER A 139 5.96 4.36 9.64
C SER A 139 5.23 3.07 9.28
N THR A 140 4.94 2.86 7.99
CA THR A 140 4.28 1.65 7.50
C THR A 140 5.01 0.37 7.89
N SER A 141 6.32 0.28 7.64
CA SER A 141 7.09 -0.93 7.99
C SER A 141 7.20 -1.14 9.50
N LYS A 142 7.31 -0.08 10.31
CA LYS A 142 7.27 -0.19 11.78
C LYS A 142 5.93 -0.72 12.28
N ASP A 143 4.83 -0.20 11.76
CA ASP A 143 3.50 -0.60 12.21
C ASP A 143 3.15 -2.02 11.75
N VAL A 144 3.52 -2.41 10.53
CA VAL A 144 3.40 -3.80 10.06
C VAL A 144 4.21 -4.76 10.94
N LEU A 145 5.48 -4.44 11.25
CA LEU A 145 6.31 -5.26 12.13
C LEU A 145 5.69 -5.46 13.53
N ARG A 146 4.97 -4.46 14.05
CA ARG A 146 4.32 -4.53 15.36
C ARG A 146 3.05 -5.37 15.35
N LEU A 147 2.30 -5.37 14.24
CA LEU A 147 0.92 -5.86 14.18
C LEU A 147 0.73 -7.13 13.34
N ALA A 148 1.71 -7.51 12.52
CA ALA A 148 1.55 -8.60 11.56
C ALA A 148 1.24 -9.95 12.22
N PRO A 149 0.26 -10.72 11.69
CA PRO A 149 -0.06 -12.06 12.18
C PRO A 149 0.92 -13.13 11.66
N CYS A 150 1.84 -12.76 10.78
CA CYS A 150 2.75 -13.66 10.07
C CYS A 150 4.14 -13.01 9.90
N PRO A 151 5.16 -13.77 9.46
CA PRO A 151 6.48 -13.22 9.15
C PRO A 151 6.42 -12.00 8.23
N VAL A 152 7.31 -11.03 8.48
CA VAL A 152 7.43 -9.80 7.69
C VAL A 152 8.80 -9.74 7.03
N LEU A 153 8.84 -9.55 5.71
CA LEU A 153 10.04 -9.24 4.95
C LEU A 153 10.12 -7.73 4.76
N VAL A 154 11.20 -7.14 5.27
CA VAL A 154 11.48 -5.71 5.14
C VAL A 154 12.68 -5.53 4.23
N ILE A 155 12.43 -4.98 3.04
CA ILE A 155 13.47 -4.71 2.05
C ILE A 155 13.87 -3.23 2.15
N ARG A 156 15.17 -2.99 2.27
CA ARG A 156 15.73 -1.64 2.42
C ARG A 156 16.09 -1.08 1.07
N ASP A 157 16.12 0.24 0.99
CA ASP A 157 16.75 0.89 -0.15
C ASP A 157 18.28 0.85 0.01
N GLU A 158 18.97 0.31 -0.99
CA GLU A 158 20.42 0.37 -1.11
C GLU A 158 20.71 1.59 -2.01
N SER A 159 20.80 2.77 -1.40
CA SER A 159 21.28 3.99 -2.05
C SER A 159 22.80 4.03 -2.12
#